data_AF-G4TIE8-F1
#
_entry.id   AF-G4TIE8-F1
#
_cell.length_a   1.000
_cell.length_b   1.000
_cell.length_c   1.000
_cell.angle_alpha   90.00
_cell.angle_beta   90.00
_cell.angle_gamma   90.00
#
_symmetry.space_group_name_H-M   'P 1'
#
loop_
_entity.id
_entity.type
_entity.pdbx_description
1 polymer ?
#
loop_
_entity_poly.entity_id
_entity_poly.type
_entity_poly.pdbx_seq_one_letter_code
_entity_poly.pdbx_strand_id
1 'polypeptide(L)' 'MLLTAAVIFTYYTIWALILPLLPADSTFHDRFPSREWAVKLPAFILLVGLTGIGGLLGMVMMKEAQKKRAKIGLKSA' A
#
# COMPACT_ATOMS: atom_id res chain seq x y z
N MET A 1 13.40 15.39 -5.28
CA MET A 1 13.06 14.32 -4.32
C MET A 1 12.61 14.90 -2.97
N LEU A 2 13.44 15.66 -2.24
CA LEU A 2 13.04 16.23 -0.93
C LEU A 2 11.88 17.23 -1.00
N LEU A 3 11.89 18.15 -1.97
CA LEU A 3 10.78 19.09 -2.18
C LEU A 3 9.46 18.38 -2.43
N THR A 4 9.47 17.34 -3.26
CA THR A 4 8.29 16.51 -3.54
C THR A 4 7.75 15.85 -2.28
N ALA A 5 8.64 15.24 -1.47
CA ALA A 5 8.26 14.62 -0.21
C ALA A 5 7.69 15.65 0.78
N ALA A 6 8.29 16.83 0.88
CA ALA A 6 7.82 17.90 1.75
C ALA A 6 6.41 18.37 1.35
N VAL A 7 6.15 18.59 0.06
CA VAL A 7 4.82 19.00 -0.44
C VAL A 7 3.76 17.95 -0.12
N ILE A 8 4.04 16.67 -0.40
CA ILE A 8 3.11 15.57 -0.14
C ILE A 8 2.85 15.45 1.36
N PHE A 9 3.90 15.51 2.18
CA PHE A 9 3.80 15.44 3.63
C PHE A 9 2.92 16.57 4.18
N THR A 10 3.20 17.82 3.83
CA THR A 10 2.42 18.97 4.28
C THR A 10 0.95 18.86 3.86
N TYR A 11 0.68 18.46 2.62
CA TYR A 11 -0.69 18.24 2.14
C TYR A 11 -1.42 17.18 2.97
N TYR A 12 -0.76 16.05 3.24
CA TYR A 12 -1.35 14.95 4.01
C TYR A 12 -1.53 15.30 5.49
N THR A 13 -0.58 16.04 6.09
CA THR A 13 -0.68 16.56 7.45
C THR A 13 -1.88 17.50 7.58
N ILE A 14 -2.06 18.42 6.63
CA ILE A 14 -3.21 19.32 6.64
C ILE A 14 -4.49 18.52 6.50
N TRP A 15 -4.55 17.59 5.56
CA TRP A 15 -5.75 16.81 5.29
C TRP A 15 -6.16 15.87 6.44
N ALA A 16 -5.20 15.18 7.06
CA ALA A 16 -5.46 14.18 8.08
C ALA A 16 -5.59 14.75 9.50
N LEU A 17 -4.81 15.79 9.83
CA LEU A 17 -4.72 16.34 11.19
C LEU A 17 -5.38 17.71 11.35
N ILE A 18 -5.19 18.62 10.38
CA ILE A 18 -5.62 20.02 10.52
C ILE A 18 -7.08 20.19 10.09
N LEU A 19 -7.48 19.62 8.95
CA LEU A 19 -8.84 19.71 8.42
C LEU A 19 -9.96 19.32 9.40
N PRO A 20 -9.85 18.26 10.24
CA PRO A 20 -10.89 17.94 11.23
C PRO A 20 -11.02 18.96 12.38
N LEU A 21 -10.05 19.87 12.54
CA LEU A 21 -10.11 20.95 13.53
C LEU A 21 -10.81 22.20 12.98
N LEU A 22 -11.03 22.28 11.65
CA LEU A 22 -11.70 23.40 11.01
C LEU A 22 -13.23 23.24 11.03
N PRO A 23 -13.99 24.35 11.05
CA PRO A 23 -15.44 24.31 10.91
C PRO A 23 -15.86 23.73 9.56
N ALA A 24 -16.82 22.79 9.59
CA ALA A 24 -17.33 22.08 8.42
C ALA A 24 -17.96 22.98 7.35
N ASP A 25 -18.41 24.18 7.74
CA ASP A 25 -19.13 25.13 6.87
C ASP A 25 -18.20 25.94 5.93
N SER A 26 -16.92 25.56 5.86
CA SER A 26 -15.91 26.28 5.11
C SER A 26 -15.66 25.62 3.74
N THR A 27 -15.60 26.43 2.67
CA THR A 27 -15.27 26.02 1.28
C THR A 27 -13.92 25.29 1.13
N PHE A 28 -13.13 25.23 2.19
CA PHE A 28 -11.90 24.46 2.26
C PHE A 28 -12.17 22.95 2.20
N HIS A 29 -13.31 22.46 2.71
CA HIS A 29 -13.64 21.03 2.68
C HIS A 29 -13.84 20.49 1.26
N ASP A 30 -14.25 21.32 0.29
CA ASP A 30 -14.41 20.92 -1.11
C ASP A 30 -13.07 20.64 -1.82
N ARG A 31 -11.97 21.19 -1.31
CA ARG A 31 -10.62 20.99 -1.86
C ARG A 31 -9.98 19.69 -1.38
N PHE A 32 -10.54 19.04 -0.38
CA PHE A 32 -10.00 17.82 0.21
C PHE A 32 -10.98 16.65 0.01
N PRO A 33 -10.49 15.45 -0.35
CA PRO A 33 -11.36 14.28 -0.38
C PRO A 33 -11.89 13.96 1.02
N SER A 34 -12.96 13.17 1.09
CA SER A 34 -13.57 12.81 2.38
C SER A 34 -12.55 12.18 3.32
N ARG A 35 -12.72 12.42 4.63
CA ARG A 35 -11.77 12.02 5.68
C ARG A 35 -11.40 10.54 5.64
N GLU A 36 -12.33 9.69 5.23
CA GLU A 36 -12.12 8.25 5.10
C GLU A 36 -10.96 7.92 4.16
N TRP A 37 -10.76 8.70 3.11
CA TRP A 37 -9.68 8.50 2.16
C TRP A 37 -8.29 8.80 2.74
N ALA A 38 -8.19 9.67 3.76
CA ALA A 38 -6.93 9.92 4.45
C ALA A 38 -6.41 8.66 5.18
N VAL A 39 -7.29 7.73 5.54
CA VAL A 39 -6.93 6.45 6.19
C VAL A 39 -6.93 5.29 5.20
N LYS A 40 -7.86 5.28 4.24
CA LYS A 40 -7.95 4.21 3.24
C LYS A 40 -6.75 4.17 2.30
N LEU A 41 -6.21 5.33 1.92
CA LEU A 41 -5.13 5.40 0.92
C LEU A 41 -3.82 4.76 1.41
N PRO A 42 -3.31 5.04 2.63
CA PRO A 42 -2.14 4.36 3.17
C PRO A 42 -2.40 2.88 3.43
N ALA A 43 -3.60 2.53 3.92
CA ALA A 43 -3.99 1.14 4.13
C ALA A 43 -4.02 0.33 2.82
N PHE A 44 -4.53 0.94 1.74
CA PHE A 44 -4.54 0.32 0.42
C PHE A 44 -3.12 0.10 -0.12
N ILE A 45 -2.23 1.08 0.02
CA ILE A 45 -0.82 0.94 -0.36
C ILE A 45 -0.16 -0.22 0.40
N LEU A 46 -0.38 -0.32 1.71
CA LEU A 46 0.11 -1.43 2.52
C LEU A 46 -0.45 -2.77 2.05
N LEU A 47 -1.75 -2.85 1.79
CA LEU A 47 -2.42 -4.07 1.34
C LEU A 47 -1.90 -4.54 -0.03
N VAL A 48 -1.74 -3.61 -0.98
CA VAL A 48 -1.16 -3.89 -2.30
C VAL A 48 0.30 -4.34 -2.15
N GLY A 49 1.07 -3.65 -1.30
CA GLY A 49 2.45 -4.01 -1.01
C GLY A 49 2.57 -5.43 -0.43
N LEU A 50 1.78 -5.74 0.61
CA LEU A 50 1.74 -7.07 1.23
C LEU A 50 1.31 -8.15 0.23
N THR A 51 0.28 -7.86 -0.58
CA THR A 51 -0.22 -8.80 -1.59
C THR A 51 0.84 -9.06 -2.66
N GLY A 52 1.55 -8.02 -3.11
CA GLY A 52 2.65 -8.15 -4.06
C GLY A 52 3.78 -9.01 -3.50
N ILE A 53 4.22 -8.72 -2.27
CA ILE A 53 5.28 -9.49 -1.60
C ILE A 53 4.84 -10.94 -1.40
N GLY A 54 3.66 -11.17 -0.84
CA GLY A 54 3.12 -12.51 -0.60
C GLY A 54 2.95 -13.31 -1.89
N GLY A 55 2.45 -12.68 -2.96
CA GLY A 55 2.32 -13.29 -4.28
C GLY A 55 3.66 -13.70 -4.88
N LEU A 56 4.68 -12.83 -4.81
CA LEU A 56 6.03 -13.14 -5.27
C LEU A 56 6.64 -14.31 -4.50
N LEU A 57 6.56 -14.29 -3.17
CA LEU A 57 7.06 -15.37 -2.32
C LEU A 57 6.35 -16.69 -2.62
N GLY A 58 5.02 -16.66 -2.71
CA GLY A 58 4.21 -17.84 -3.06
C GLY A 58 4.61 -18.43 -4.42
N MET A 59 4.76 -17.60 -5.45
CA MET A 59 5.20 -18.04 -6.77
C MET A 59 6.59 -18.69 -6.74
N VAL A 60 7.55 -18.10 -6.02
CA VAL A 60 8.90 -18.66 -5.88
C VAL A 60 8.86 -20.01 -5.16
N MET A 61 8.12 -20.10 -4.06
CA MET A 61 7.97 -21.36 -3.30
C MET A 61 7.34 -22.47 -4.15
N MET A 62 6.30 -22.16 -4.92
CA MET A 62 5.67 -23.12 -5.82
C MET A 62 6.65 -23.61 -6.90
N LYS A 63 7.41 -22.71 -7.53
CA LYS A 63 8.41 -23.08 -8.54
C LYS A 63 9.52 -23.96 -7.96
N GLU A 64 10.03 -23.63 -6.78
CA GLU A 64 11.07 -24.42 -6.13
C GLU A 64 10.55 -25.80 -5.67
N ALA A 65 9.30 -25.88 -5.18
CA ALA A 65 8.66 -27.13 -4.83
C ALA A 65 8.48 -28.05 -6.06
N GLN A 66 8.07 -27.50 -7.20
CA GLN A 66 7.93 -28.23 -8.47
C GLN A 66 9.29 -28.79 -8.94
N LYS A 67 10.34 -27.96 -8.92
CA LYS A 67 11.70 -28.40 -9.25
C LYS A 67 12.20 -29.52 -8.34
N LYS A 68 11.99 -29.40 -7.02
CA LYS A 68 12.35 -30.45 -6.05
C LYS A 68 11.61 -31.77 -6.34
N ARG A 69 10.31 -31.71 -6.62
CA ARG A 69 9.50 -32.90 -6.96
C ARG A 69 9.97 -33.58 -8.24
N ALA A 70 10.26 -32.82 -9.29
CA ALA A 70 10.79 -33.35 -10.54
C ALA A 70 12.15 -34.06 -10.34
N LYS A 71 13.03 -33.49 -9.51
CA LYS A 71 14.35 -34.08 -9.21
C LYS A 71 14.26 -35.36 -8.38
N ILE A 72 13.27 -35.48 -7.50
CA ILE A 72 13.04 -36.70 -6.71
C ILE A 72 12.47 -37.81 -7.60
N GLY A 73 11.47 -37.50 -8.44
CA GLY A 73 10.88 -38.47 -9.37
C GLY A 73 11.88 -39.05 -10.37
N LEU A 74 12.85 -38.25 -10.84
CA LEU A 74 13.93 -38.71 -11.71
C LEU A 74 14.97 -39.59 -11.00
N LYS A 75 15.13 -39.46 -9.68
CA LYS A 75 16.07 -40.28 -8.89
C LYS A 75 15.49 -41.62 -8.44
N SER A 76 14.17 -41.79 -8.51
CA SER A 76 13.44 -42.99 -8.11
C SER A 76 13.04 -43.90 -9.28
N ALA A 77 13.34 -43.49 -10.52
CA ALA A 77 13.16 -44.27 -11.75
C ALA A 77 14.53 -44.73 -12.27
#